data_AF-A0A7Y1SS85-F1
#
_entry.id   AF-A0A7Y1SS85-F1
#
_cell.length_a   1.000
_cell.length_b   1.000
_cell.length_c   1.000
_cell.angle_alpha   90.00
_cell.angle_beta   90.00
_cell.angle_gamma   90.00
#
_symmetry.space_group_name_H-M   'P 1'
#
loop_
_entity.id
_entity.type
_entity.pdbx_description
1 polymer ?
#
loop_
_entity_poly.entity_id
_entity_poly.type
_entity_poly.pdbx_seq_one_letter_code
_entity_poly.pdbx_strand_id
1 'polypeptide(L)' 'MRRKMWRSLLILLLLLVLAVSLVGCGDSTVEAAPDFSLADANGGSVSLADYDGTPVLLFFHMADG' A
#
# COMPACT_ATOMS: atom_id res chain seq x y z
N MET A 1 -49.86 5.47 4.12
CA MET A 1 -49.00 4.67 3.20
C MET A 1 -47.57 5.20 3.01
N ARG A 2 -47.31 6.52 2.97
CA ARG A 2 -45.98 7.11 2.67
C ARG A 2 -44.83 6.79 3.65
N ARG A 3 -45.11 6.56 4.94
CA ARG A 3 -44.08 6.30 5.98
C ARG A 3 -43.45 4.90 5.90
N LYS A 4 -44.19 3.88 5.45
CA LYS A 4 -43.68 2.52 5.24
C LYS A 4 -42.78 2.46 3.99
N MET A 5 -43.18 3.15 2.92
CA MET A 5 -42.40 3.21 1.68
C MET A 5 -41.05 3.91 1.89
N TRP A 6 -41.00 4.97 2.70
CA TRP A 6 -39.74 5.69 2.95
C TRP A 6 -38.76 4.88 3.81
N ARG A 7 -39.26 4.14 4.83
CA ARG A 7 -38.43 3.20 5.59
C ARG A 7 -37.85 2.11 4.69
N SER A 8 -38.64 1.58 3.77
CA SER A 8 -38.17 0.59 2.80
C SER A 8 -37.11 1.15 1.86
N LEU A 9 -37.26 2.40 1.43
CA LEU A 9 -36.31 3.08 0.54
C LEU A 9 -34.99 3.40 1.24
N LEU A 10 -35.04 3.80 2.52
CA LEU A 10 -33.85 4.01 3.35
C LEU A 10 -33.09 2.72 3.62
N ILE A 11 -33.80 1.62 3.90
CA ILE A 11 -33.17 0.30 4.10
C ILE A 11 -32.51 -0.17 2.80
N LEU A 12 -33.17 0.00 1.65
CA LEU A 12 -32.60 -0.36 0.35
C LEU A 12 -31.32 0.44 0.04
N LEU A 13 -31.35 1.75 0.30
CA LEU A 13 -30.19 2.63 0.13
C LEU A 13 -29.03 2.22 1.06
N LEU A 14 -29.33 1.91 2.32
CA LEU A 14 -28.35 1.46 3.30
C LEU A 14 -27.69 0.14 2.87
N LEU A 15 -28.48 -0.83 2.39
CA LEU A 15 -27.97 -2.10 1.88
C LEU A 15 -27.11 -1.93 0.63
N LEU A 16 -27.49 -1.01 -0.26
CA LEU A 16 -26.70 -0.68 -1.46
C LEU A 16 -25.34 -0.09 -1.09
N VAL A 17 -25.31 0.86 -0.16
CA VAL A 17 -24.06 1.48 0.33
C VAL A 17 -23.17 0.43 0.98
N LEU A 18 -23.73 -0.43 1.84
CA LEU A 18 -22.98 -1.49 2.51
C LEU A 18 -22.32 -2.44 1.50
N ALA A 19 -23.06 -2.86 0.47
CA ALA A 19 -22.57 -3.73 -0.59
C ALA A 19 -21.40 -3.10 -1.37
N VAL A 20 -21.45 -1.79 -1.65
CA VAL A 20 -20.36 -1.08 -2.36
C VAL A 20 -19.09 -1.01 -1.51
N SER A 21 -19.21 -0.77 -0.21
CA SER A 21 -18.05 -0.66 0.70
C SER A 21 -17.25 -1.97 0.88
N LEU A 22 -17.82 -3.13 0.54
CA LEU A 22 -17.16 -4.43 0.65
C LEU A 22 -16.30 -4.80 -0.57
N VAL A 23 -16.32 -3.98 -1.65
CA VAL A 23 -15.64 -4.27 -2.93
C VAL A 23 -14.22 -3.67 -3.01
N GLY A 24 -13.61 -3.37 -1.86
CA GLY A 24 -12.26 -2.83 -1.78
C GLY A 24 -11.23 -3.88 -1.36
N CYS A 25 -10.91 -4.84 -2.22
CA CYS A 25 -9.71 -5.67 -2.05
C CYS A 25 -8.80 -5.42 -3.25
N GLY A 26 -7.86 -4.48 -3.11
CA GLY A 26 -6.83 -4.25 -4.11
C GLY A 26 -5.79 -5.35 -4.01
N ASP A 27 -5.54 -6.05 -5.12
CA ASP A 27 -4.46 -7.03 -5.24
C ASP A 27 -3.11 -6.29 -5.18
N SER A 28 -2.64 -6.09 -3.96
CA SER A 28 -1.36 -5.48 -3.68
C SER A 28 -0.37 -6.63 -3.63
N THR A 29 0.14 -7.06 -4.79
CA THR A 29 1.24 -8.02 -4.81
C THR A 29 2.43 -7.34 -4.14
N VAL A 30 2.62 -7.63 -2.85
CA VAL A 30 3.75 -7.17 -2.06
C VAL A 30 4.96 -7.98 -2.52
N GLU A 31 5.73 -7.41 -3.44
CA GLU A 31 7.01 -7.97 -3.83
C GLU A 31 8.06 -7.52 -2.81
N ALA A 32 8.85 -8.49 -2.32
CA ALA A 32 9.95 -8.18 -1.43
C ALA A 32 10.99 -7.32 -2.17
N ALA A 33 11.56 -6.34 -1.47
CA ALA A 33 12.67 -5.57 -2.02
C ALA A 33 13.84 -6.52 -2.35
N PRO A 34 14.49 -6.40 -3.52
CA PRO A 34 15.68 -7.18 -3.83
C PRO A 34 16.82 -6.87 -2.86
N ASP A 35 17.56 -7.89 -2.45
CA ASP A 35 18.76 -7.70 -1.65
C ASP A 35 19.83 -6.91 -2.42
N PHE A 36 20.62 -6.13 -1.68
CA PHE A 36 21.82 -5.49 -2.19
C PHE A 36 22.96 -5.55 -1.18
N SER A 37 24.19 -5.48 -1.69
CA SER A 37 25.40 -5.20 -0.92
C SER A 37 26.28 -4.31 -1.78
N LEU A 38 26.54 -3.08 -1.33
CA LEU A 38 27.26 -2.05 -2.06
C LEU A 38 28.41 -1.52 -1.21
N ALA A 39 29.46 -1.01 -1.86
CA ALA A 39 30.49 -0.26 -1.16
C ALA A 39 29.90 1.08 -0.67
N ASP A 40 30.18 1.46 0.57
CA ASP A 40 29.81 2.77 1.08
C ASP A 40 30.87 3.83 0.77
N ALA A 41 30.55 5.10 1.04
CA ALA A 41 31.43 6.24 0.75
C ALA A 41 32.72 6.26 1.59
N ASN A 42 32.78 5.48 2.67
CA ASN A 42 33.93 5.38 3.57
C ASN A 42 34.79 4.14 3.26
N GLY A 43 34.47 3.37 2.21
CA GLY A 43 35.15 2.13 1.85
C GLY A 43 34.70 0.91 2.66
N GLY A 44 33.61 1.03 3.42
CA GLY A 44 32.90 -0.08 4.04
C GLY A 44 31.91 -0.76 3.09
N SER A 45 30.99 -1.52 3.67
CA SER A 45 29.91 -2.19 2.94
C SER A 45 28.58 -1.87 3.60
N VAL A 46 27.56 -1.63 2.76
CA VAL A 46 26.19 -1.40 3.18
C VAL A 46 25.26 -2.35 2.43
N SER A 47 24.31 -2.95 3.14
CA SER A 47 23.36 -3.92 2.63
C SER A 47 21.91 -3.55 2.99
N LEU A 48 20.94 -4.18 2.32
CA LEU A 48 19.52 -4.00 2.67
C LEU A 48 19.22 -4.48 4.10
N ALA A 49 19.87 -5.58 4.52
CA ALA A 49 19.67 -6.17 5.84
C ALA A 49 20.09 -5.25 7.00
N ASP A 50 21.00 -4.30 6.75
CA ASP A 50 21.41 -3.31 7.75
C ASP A 50 20.27 -2.35 8.15
N TYR A 51 19.17 -2.33 7.38
CA TYR A 51 17.99 -1.48 7.59
C TYR A 51 16.72 -2.26 7.97
N ASP A 52 16.83 -3.47 8.51
CA ASP A 52 15.67 -4.26 8.94
C ASP A 52 14.74 -3.46 9.87
N GLY A 53 13.42 -3.59 9.65
CA GLY A 53 12.40 -2.86 10.41
C GLY A 53 12.30 -1.36 10.12
N THR A 54 13.10 -0.82 9.19
CA THR A 54 13.13 0.61 8.88
C THR A 54 12.65 0.88 7.45
N PRO A 55 11.74 1.84 7.21
CA PRO A 55 11.41 2.28 5.85
C PRO A 55 12.61 2.96 5.19
N VAL A 56 13.01 2.48 4.00
CA VAL A 56 14.17 2.99 3.25
C VAL A 56 13.73 3.55 1.90
N LEU A 57 14.30 4.70 1.52
CA LEU A 57 14.20 5.28 0.18
C LEU A 57 15.57 5.22 -0.48
N LEU A 58 15.68 4.49 -1.60
CA LEU A 58 16.90 4.44 -2.40
C LEU A 58 16.91 5.59 -3.41
N PHE A 59 17.97 6.40 -3.37
CA PHE A 59 18.21 7.48 -4.32
C PHE A 59 19.39 7.12 -5.21
N PHE A 60 19.14 6.94 -6.51
CA PHE A 60 20.15 6.69 -7.51
C PHE A 60 20.48 7.98 -8.25
N HIS A 61 21.74 8.37 -8.24
CA HIS A 61 22.23 9.45 -9.10
C HIS A 61 23.14 8.86 -10.18
N MET A 62 23.12 9.47 -11.36
CA MET A 62 24.09 9.14 -12.39
C MET A 62 25.43 9.76 -11.98
N ALA A 63 26.49 8.95 -11.89
CA ALA A 63 27.84 9.47 -11.98
C ALA A 63 28.21 9.43 -13.46
N ASP A 64 28.63 10.56 -14.03
CA ASP A 64 29.21 10.59 -15.36
C ASP A 64 30.41 9.62 -15.35
N GLY A 65 30.34 8.58 -16.21
CA GLY A 65 31.16 7.36 -16.11
C GLY A 65 32.66 7.55 -16.20
#